data_AF-A0A820F7P1-F1
#
_entry.id   AF-A0A820F7P1-F1
#
_cell.length_a   1.000
_cell.length_b   1.000
_cell.length_c   1.000
_cell.angle_alpha   90.00
_cell.angle_beta   90.00
_cell.angle_gamma   90.00
#
_symmetry.space_group_name_H-M   'P 1'
#
loop_
_entity.id
_entity.type
_entity.pdbx_description
1 polymer ?
#
loop_
_entity_poly.entity_id
_entity_poly.type
_entity_poly.pdbx_seq_one_letter_code
_entity_poly.pdbx_strand_id
1 'polypeptide(L)'
;MAKWNDEGKLQYISTQASVSIKTWSSFTEAVIKAFGSTKVQELKFEQLKWYKQTVNQPVTQYYDKIIELCKNVDPAMPDSLKLKYLMAGIRESLKLHVGLQDPKTTDTF
;
A
#
# COMPACT_ATOMS: atom_id res chain seq x y z
N MET A 1 -25.72 -2.76 -23.85
CA MET A 1 -26.29 -3.45 -25.04
C MET A 1 -27.37 -4.39 -24.54
N ALA A 2 -28.65 -4.05 -24.75
CA ALA A 2 -29.78 -4.89 -24.32
C ALA A 2 -29.95 -6.05 -25.32
N LYS A 3 -30.02 -7.29 -24.83
CA LYS A 3 -30.41 -8.45 -25.64
C LYS A 3 -31.86 -8.79 -25.32
N TRP A 4 -32.69 -8.86 -26.35
CA TRP A 4 -34.08 -9.28 -26.27
C TRP A 4 -34.14 -10.81 -26.32
N ASN A 5 -35.08 -11.42 -25.59
CA ASN A 5 -35.44 -12.83 -25.76
C ASN A 5 -36.79 -12.93 -26.49
N ASP A 6 -37.07 -14.09 -27.11
CA ASP A 6 -38.21 -14.33 -28.04
C ASP A 6 -39.61 -14.14 -27.44
N GLU A 7 -39.74 -13.82 -26.15
CA GLU A 7 -41.02 -13.49 -25.49
C GLU A 7 -41.25 -11.99 -25.27
N GLY A 8 -40.40 -11.11 -25.80
CA GLY A 8 -40.59 -9.64 -25.69
C GLY A 8 -40.47 -9.08 -24.27
N LYS A 9 -39.98 -9.87 -23.30
CA LYS A 9 -39.79 -9.43 -21.91
C LYS A 9 -38.40 -8.84 -21.71
N LEU A 10 -38.37 -7.64 -21.12
CA LEU A 10 -37.14 -6.99 -20.66
C LEU A 10 -36.55 -7.79 -19.50
N GLN A 11 -35.43 -8.47 -19.72
CA GLN A 11 -34.58 -8.90 -18.62
C GLN A 11 -33.64 -7.76 -18.25
N TYR A 12 -33.88 -7.16 -17.08
CA TYR A 12 -32.91 -6.27 -16.46
C TYR A 12 -31.69 -7.12 -16.09
N ILE A 13 -30.56 -6.88 -16.76
CA ILE A 13 -29.29 -7.43 -16.32
C ILE A 13 -28.96 -6.74 -15.00
N SER A 14 -29.28 -7.38 -13.88
CA SER A 14 -28.83 -6.91 -12.56
C SER A 14 -27.34 -7.19 -12.44
N THR A 15 -26.49 -6.28 -12.93
CA THR A 15 -25.09 -6.22 -12.50
C THR A 15 -25.04 -5.67 -11.08
N GLN A 16 -25.43 -6.50 -10.11
CA GLN A 16 -24.97 -6.33 -8.74
C GLN A 16 -24.23 -7.61 -8.39
N ALA A 17 -22.91 -7.54 -8.45
CA ALA A 17 -22.07 -8.53 -7.80
C ALA A 17 -22.45 -8.51 -6.32
N SER A 18 -23.21 -9.50 -5.87
CA SER A 18 -23.62 -9.67 -4.48
C SER A 18 -22.39 -10.10 -3.67
N VAL A 19 -21.57 -9.12 -3.29
CA VAL A 19 -20.56 -9.35 -2.26
C VAL A 19 -21.33 -9.63 -0.98
N SER A 20 -21.45 -10.90 -0.59
CA SER A 20 -22.14 -11.28 0.64
C SER A 20 -21.31 -10.79 1.82
N ILE A 21 -21.58 -9.58 2.28
CA ILE A 21 -20.96 -8.99 3.46
C ILE A 21 -21.54 -9.73 4.68
N LYS A 22 -20.80 -10.69 5.21
CA LYS A 22 -21.23 -11.55 6.32
C LYS A 22 -20.73 -11.07 7.69
N THR A 23 -19.77 -10.14 7.71
CA THR A 23 -19.16 -9.63 8.93
C THR A 23 -18.99 -8.12 8.85
N TRP A 24 -18.93 -7.47 10.02
CA TRP A 24 -18.64 -6.04 10.10
C TRP A 24 -17.30 -5.67 9.46
N SER A 25 -16.28 -6.53 9.58
CA SER A 25 -14.97 -6.33 8.91
C SER A 25 -15.13 -6.27 7.39
N SER A 26 -15.84 -7.23 6.81
CA SER A 26 -16.10 -7.27 5.36
C SER A 26 -16.91 -6.07 4.88
N PHE A 27 -17.79 -5.52 5.74
CA PHE A 27 -18.55 -4.31 5.45
C PHE A 27 -17.61 -3.11 5.38
N THR A 28 -16.80 -2.92 6.42
CA THR A 28 -15.85 -1.80 6.49
C THR A 28 -14.82 -1.86 5.37
N GLU A 29 -14.33 -3.05 5.01
CA GLU A 29 -13.44 -3.24 3.87
C GLU A 29 -14.12 -2.90 2.54
N ALA A 30 -15.38 -3.31 2.35
CA ALA A 30 -16.13 -2.97 1.15
C ALA A 30 -16.37 -1.46 1.03
N VAL A 31 -16.67 -0.79 2.14
CA VAL A 31 -16.83 0.68 2.19
C VAL A 31 -15.50 1.38 1.93
N ILE A 32 -14.42 0.96 2.57
CA ILE A 32 -13.07 1.49 2.30
C ILE A 32 -12.65 1.22 0.86
N LYS A 33 -13.02 0.09 0.26
CA LYS A 33 -12.69 -0.21 -1.14
C LYS A 33 -13.54 0.58 -2.13
N ALA A 34 -14.82 0.79 -1.82
CA ALA A 34 -15.75 1.51 -2.69
C ALA A 34 -15.58 3.03 -2.62
N PHE A 35 -15.22 3.56 -1.45
CA PHE A 35 -15.12 5.01 -1.18
C PHE A 35 -13.71 5.46 -0.79
N GLY A 36 -12.79 4.53 -0.52
CA GLY A 36 -11.39 4.85 -0.34
C GLY A 36 -10.85 5.43 -1.63
N SER A 37 -10.48 6.70 -1.57
CA SER A 37 -9.96 7.41 -2.72
C SER A 37 -8.66 6.74 -3.17
N THR A 38 -8.68 6.11 -4.35
CA THR A 38 -7.48 5.58 -5.02
C THR A 38 -6.36 6.62 -5.04
N LYS A 39 -6.73 7.90 -5.23
CA LYS A 39 -5.81 9.04 -5.20
C LYS A 39 -5.12 9.22 -3.85
N VAL A 40 -5.79 8.97 -2.73
CA VAL A 40 -5.16 9.04 -1.39
C VAL A 40 -4.18 7.89 -1.19
N GLN A 41 -4.50 6.70 -1.70
CA GLN A 41 -3.58 5.56 -1.66
C GLN A 41 -2.37 5.78 -2.56
N GLU A 42 -2.57 6.31 -3.77
CA GLU A 42 -1.51 6.71 -4.70
C GLU A 42 -0.60 7.77 -4.07
N LEU A 43 -1.15 8.82 -3.45
CA LEU A 43 -0.37 9.86 -2.77
C LEU A 43 0.50 9.27 -1.64
N LYS A 44 -0.03 8.34 -0.85
CA LYS A 44 0.76 7.67 0.19
C LYS A 44 1.87 6.81 -0.41
N PHE A 45 1.60 6.12 -1.52
CA PHE A 45 2.60 5.33 -2.23
C PHE A 45 3.70 6.21 -2.83
N GLU A 46 3.34 7.33 -3.45
CA GLU A 46 4.29 8.32 -3.94
C GLU A 46 5.13 8.91 -2.81
N GLN A 47 4.49 9.24 -1.68
CA GLN A 47 5.20 9.73 -0.50
C GLN A 47 6.24 8.71 -0.02
N LEU A 48 5.87 7.43 0.11
CA LEU A 48 6.82 6.37 0.47
C LEU A 48 7.96 6.24 -0.54
N LYS A 49 7.65 6.28 -1.85
CA LYS A 49 8.63 6.14 -2.93
C LYS A 49 9.65 7.29 -2.97
N TRP A 50 9.21 8.51 -2.69
CA TRP A 50 10.05 9.70 -2.77
C TRP A 50 10.67 10.10 -1.43
N TYR A 51 10.30 9.44 -0.33
CA TYR A 51 10.84 9.77 0.99
C TYR A 51 12.33 9.41 1.10
N LYS A 52 13.15 10.42 1.39
CA LYS A 52 14.60 10.29 1.58
C LYS A 52 15.02 10.87 2.93
N GLN A 53 16.08 10.30 3.50
CA GLN A 53 16.65 10.78 4.74
C GLN A 53 17.20 12.19 4.55
N THR A 54 16.68 13.14 5.32
CA THR A 54 17.14 14.53 5.28
C THR A 54 18.49 14.69 5.98
N VAL A 55 19.30 15.71 5.64
CA VAL A 55 20.65 15.98 6.18
C VAL A 55 20.69 16.19 7.71
N ASN A 56 19.56 16.58 8.31
CA ASN A 56 19.44 16.75 9.76
C ASN A 56 18.63 15.63 10.44
N GLN A 57 18.13 14.65 9.68
CA GLN A 57 17.31 13.57 10.22
C GLN A 57 18.18 12.39 10.68
N PRO A 58 18.09 11.97 11.96
CA PRO A 58 18.69 10.73 12.46
C PRO A 58 18.19 9.50 11.70
N VAL A 59 19.01 8.45 11.61
CA VAL A 59 18.66 7.21 10.90
C VAL A 59 17.47 6.50 11.53
N THR A 60 17.40 6.48 12.86
CA THR A 60 16.30 5.89 13.62
C THR A 60 14.96 6.55 13.29
N GLN A 61 14.92 7.89 13.26
CA GLN A 61 13.72 8.62 12.86
C GLN A 61 13.34 8.39 11.39
N TYR A 62 14.33 8.22 10.51
CA TYR A 62 14.08 7.87 9.12
C TYR A 62 13.47 6.46 9.00
N TYR A 63 14.02 5.49 9.73
CA TYR A 63 13.50 4.13 9.81
C TYR A 63 12.06 4.11 10.29
N ASP A 64 11.78 4.72 11.45
CA ASP A 64 10.44 4.77 12.03
C ASP A 64 9.43 5.36 11.04
N LYS A 65 9.84 6.42 10.32
CA LYS A 65 8.97 7.08 9.34
C LYS A 65 8.69 6.20 8.12
N ILE A 66 9.68 5.50 7.59
CA ILE A 66 9.48 4.56 6.47
C ILE A 66 8.57 3.40 6.93
N ILE A 67 8.77 2.84 8.12
CA ILE A 67 7.92 1.77 8.64
C ILE A 67 6.47 2.25 8.82
N GLU A 68 6.28 3.46 9.32
CA GLU A 68 4.95 4.09 9.43
C GLU A 68 4.30 4.27 8.04
N LEU A 69 5.05 4.78 7.06
CA LEU A 69 4.58 4.95 5.68
C LEU A 69 4.24 3.61 5.01
N CYS A 70 5.06 2.57 5.22
CA CYS A 70 4.78 1.21 4.76
C CYS A 70 3.46 0.69 5.34
N LYS A 71 3.26 0.81 6.67
CA LYS A 71 2.00 0.41 7.33
C LYS A 71 0.78 1.17 6.80
N ASN A 72 0.96 2.45 6.47
CA ASN A 72 -0.11 3.31 5.95
C ASN A 72 -0.49 3.03 4.49
N VAL A 73 0.44 2.48 3.69
CA VAL A 73 0.24 2.09 2.30
C VAL A 73 -0.28 0.65 2.21
N ASP A 74 0.37 -0.26 2.92
CA ASP A 74 0.04 -1.68 2.98
C ASP A 74 0.51 -2.28 4.33
N PRO A 75 -0.43 -2.55 5.26
CA PRO A 75 -0.12 -3.19 6.54
C PRO A 75 0.54 -4.57 6.40
N ALA A 76 0.31 -5.27 5.28
CA ALA A 76 0.86 -6.59 4.99
C ALA A 76 2.14 -6.54 4.12
N MET A 77 2.76 -5.37 3.97
CA MET A 77 3.96 -5.20 3.15
C MET A 77 5.09 -6.13 3.62
N PRO A 78 5.72 -6.90 2.73
CA PRO A 78 6.81 -7.80 3.09
C PRO A 78 8.09 -7.03 3.45
N ASP A 79 8.87 -7.57 4.39
CA ASP A 79 10.07 -6.89 4.91
C ASP A 79 11.14 -6.67 3.83
N SER A 80 11.22 -7.55 2.84
CA SER A 80 12.10 -7.39 1.68
C SER A 80 11.78 -6.12 0.87
N LEU A 81 10.51 -5.72 0.82
CA LEU A 81 10.09 -4.50 0.14
C LEU A 81 10.32 -3.26 1.02
N LYS A 82 10.08 -3.37 2.33
CA LYS A 82 10.41 -2.30 3.30
C LYS A 82 11.90 -1.96 3.27
N LEU A 83 12.76 -2.97 3.23
CA LEU A 83 14.21 -2.80 3.10
C LEU A 83 14.61 -2.09 1.82
N LYS A 84 13.96 -2.41 0.68
CA LYS A 84 14.20 -1.70 -0.57
C LYS A 84 13.91 -0.20 -0.44
N TYR A 85 12.81 0.17 0.22
CA TYR A 85 12.50 1.59 0.45
C TYR A 85 13.49 2.27 1.39
N LEU A 86 13.89 1.58 2.47
CA LEU A 86 14.91 2.06 3.41
C LEU A 86 16.26 2.30 2.71
N MET A 87 16.73 1.35 1.89
CA MET A 87 17.99 1.47 1.15
C MET A 87 17.94 2.48 0.01
N ALA A 88 16.75 2.75 -0.55
CA ALA A 88 16.58 3.72 -1.64
C ALA A 88 16.72 5.17 -1.15
N GLY A 89 16.32 5.46 0.08
CA GLY A 89 16.29 6.83 0.62
C GLY A 89 17.31 7.13 1.72
N ILE A 90 18.06 6.15 2.24
CA ILE A 90 19.14 6.40 3.21
C ILE A 90 20.25 7.25 2.60
N ARG A 91 20.94 8.05 3.43
CA ARG A 91 22.10 8.85 3.00
C ARG A 91 23.19 7.98 2.40
N GLU A 92 23.86 8.48 1.36
CA GLU A 92 24.93 7.74 0.66
C GLU A 92 26.09 7.32 1.57
N SER A 93 26.44 8.15 2.55
CA SER A 93 27.50 7.84 3.53
C SER A 93 27.19 6.59 4.37
N LEU A 94 25.91 6.36 4.66
CA LEU A 94 25.43 5.20 5.40
C LEU A 94 25.06 4.04 4.48
N LYS A 95 24.61 4.35 3.26
CA LYS A 95 24.26 3.37 2.24
C LYS A 95 25.39 2.39 1.96
N LEU A 96 26.64 2.89 1.98
CA LEU A 96 27.83 2.07 1.77
C LEU A 96 28.05 1.08 2.93
N HIS A 97 27.89 1.54 4.17
CA HIS A 97 28.03 0.71 5.38
C HIS A 97 26.89 -0.31 5.51
N VAL A 98 25.65 0.11 5.26
CA VAL A 98 24.46 -0.76 5.33
C VAL A 98 24.45 -1.77 4.18
N GLY A 99 24.86 -1.36 2.97
CA GLY A 99 24.99 -2.27 1.84
C GLY A 99 26.04 -3.36 2.05
N LEU A 100 27.10 -3.06 2.81
CA LEU A 100 28.12 -4.05 3.22
C LEU A 100 27.60 -5.04 4.27
N GLN A 101 26.63 -4.64 5.10
CA GLN A 101 26.03 -5.52 6.12
C GLN A 101 24.95 -6.45 5.58
N ASP A 102 24.40 -6.18 4.38
CA ASP A 102 23.33 -6.97 3.74
C ASP A 102 22.18 -7.35 4.71
N PRO A 103 21.48 -6.37 5.31
CA PRO A 103 20.40 -6.65 6.24
C PRO A 103 19.27 -7.39 5.54
N LYS A 104 18.89 -8.56 6.09
CA LYS A 104 17.83 -9.43 5.53
C LYS A 104 16.45 -9.14 6.10
N THR A 105 16.39 -8.43 7.22
CA THR A 105 15.15 -8.04 7.91
C THR A 105 15.20 -6.58 8.33
N THR A 106 14.04 -5.96 8.52
CA THR A 106 13.96 -4.58 9.02
C THR A 106 14.60 -4.42 10.40
N ASP A 107 14.63 -5.46 11.22
CA ASP A 107 15.28 -5.45 12.55
C ASP A 107 16.82 -5.49 12.48
N THR A 108 17.39 -5.86 11.33
CA THR A 108 18.85 -5.93 11.13
C THR A 108 19.41 -4.71 10.39
N PHE A 109 18.56 -3.75 10.03
CA PHE A 109 18.89 -2.47 9.39
C PHE A 109 19.23 -1.39 10.43
#